data_AF-A0A812X318-F1
#
_entry.id   AF-A0A812X318-F1
#
_cell.length_a   1.000
_cell.length_b   1.000
_cell.length_c   1.000
_cell.angle_alpha   90.00
_cell.angle_beta   90.00
_cell.angle_gamma   90.00
#
_symmetry.space_group_name_H-M   'P 1'
#
loop_
_entity.id
_entity.type
_entity.pdbx_description
1 polymer ?
#
loop_
_entity_poly.entity_id
_entity_poly.type
_entity_poly.pdbx_seq_one_letter_code
_entity_poly.pdbx_strand_id
1 'polypeptide(L)'
;MGSCESVPSTDPMADAVRDSGAPVSLAPPTRASKEPSAEESALRDEFKSLFMSTNLDHVKEAWIIRNPWGKAIGTNIRFEAYLIHDALIPPLEVDAPSESGDRDLEVTTMNGEPVTIQIASPYLVSSVKTSLQTRLAVPSLMQKILVGEKELQDSECVPGDVNSVTLLRSEVPRVTTLQFLESMAFCVDDWKDTLFSHWYHFDSCYEPFPDSKAGILEWLSTHKDMKHTAFTAENFLQSFNGWLVTCQFLREIRAGGERPNEEQMEKWREEMVHPEASQRDVEKLQGFLEEHCHSPSLFQVYPSPKTPGYTFGHEDDMDAVIFMVGRPKVAPQTLMVGAVELETPIAGE
;
A
#
# COMPACT_ATOMS: atom_id res chain seq x y z
N MET A 1 46.44 -4.81 7.47
CA MET A 1 46.82 -5.84 6.47
C MET A 1 46.87 -7.18 7.20
N GLY A 2 45.75 -7.90 7.21
CA GLY A 2 45.64 -9.24 7.79
C GLY A 2 44.90 -10.10 6.77
N SER A 3 45.61 -11.11 6.27
CA SER A 3 45.23 -11.92 5.10
C SER A 3 44.17 -12.97 5.45
N CYS A 4 43.13 -13.06 4.62
CA CYS A 4 42.22 -14.21 4.60
C CYS A 4 42.90 -15.39 3.90
N GLU A 5 43.01 -16.53 4.60
CA GLU A 5 43.43 -17.80 4.02
C GLU A 5 42.24 -18.47 3.30
N SER A 6 42.52 -18.99 2.10
CA SER A 6 41.61 -19.76 1.26
C SER A 6 41.78 -21.26 1.51
N VAL A 7 40.66 -21.99 1.54
CA VAL A 7 40.61 -23.46 1.64
C VAL A 7 39.82 -24.02 0.44
N PRO A 8 40.22 -25.15 -0.16
CA PRO A 8 39.71 -25.60 -1.46
C PRO A 8 38.44 -26.45 -1.36
N SER A 9 37.69 -26.47 -2.48
CA SER A 9 36.46 -27.23 -2.70
C SER A 9 36.70 -28.74 -2.75
N THR A 10 35.80 -29.50 -2.15
CA THR A 10 35.43 -30.87 -2.56
C THR A 10 34.05 -31.21 -1.99
N ASP A 11 33.07 -31.44 -2.86
CA ASP A 11 31.81 -32.13 -2.53
C ASP A 11 32.06 -33.64 -2.43
N PRO A 12 31.29 -34.35 -1.59
CA PRO A 12 30.28 -35.23 -2.17
C PRO A 12 28.93 -35.27 -1.42
N MET A 13 27.94 -35.71 -2.20
CA MET A 13 26.52 -35.91 -1.91
C MET A 13 26.13 -36.62 -0.61
N ALA A 14 24.90 -36.24 -0.20
CA ALA A 14 23.84 -37.04 0.42
C ALA A 14 23.96 -37.35 1.93
N ASP A 15 23.28 -36.51 2.73
CA ASP A 15 22.29 -36.96 3.71
C ASP A 15 21.44 -35.76 4.16
N ALA A 16 20.27 -35.59 3.53
CA ALA A 16 19.29 -34.58 3.91
C ALA A 16 18.55 -35.04 5.16
N VAL A 17 19.06 -34.60 6.31
CA VAL A 17 18.36 -34.61 7.60
C VAL A 17 17.08 -33.77 7.46
N ARG A 18 15.95 -34.39 7.81
CA ARG A 18 14.67 -33.73 8.04
C ARG A 18 14.85 -32.67 9.13
N ASP A 19 14.97 -31.42 8.72
CA ASP A 19 14.79 -30.28 9.61
C ASP A 19 13.33 -29.83 9.51
N SER A 20 12.53 -30.32 10.45
CA SER A 20 11.17 -29.86 10.68
C SER A 20 11.24 -28.46 11.30
N GLY A 21 11.42 -27.45 10.45
CA GLY A 21 11.20 -26.06 10.82
C GLY A 21 9.75 -25.89 11.26
N ALA A 22 9.53 -25.84 12.56
CA ALA A 22 8.25 -25.44 13.11
C ALA A 22 7.93 -24.01 12.60
N PRO A 23 6.71 -23.75 12.11
CA PRO A 23 6.34 -22.40 11.72
C PRO A 23 6.45 -21.51 12.96
N VAL A 24 7.17 -20.39 12.82
CA VAL A 24 7.19 -19.32 13.82
C VAL A 24 5.74 -18.91 14.06
N SER A 25 5.22 -19.27 15.23
CA SER A 25 3.87 -18.93 15.65
C SER A 25 3.83 -17.42 15.88
N LEU A 26 3.44 -16.68 14.85
CA LEU A 26 2.95 -15.31 14.94
C LEU A 26 1.57 -15.37 15.60
N ALA A 27 1.51 -15.69 16.90
CA ALA A 27 0.29 -15.46 17.66
C ALA A 27 0.08 -13.93 17.72
N PRO A 28 -0.98 -13.39 17.08
CA PRO A 28 -1.20 -11.96 17.11
C PRO A 28 -1.50 -11.54 18.56
N PRO A 29 -0.97 -10.40 19.02
CA PRO A 29 -1.27 -9.91 20.36
C PRO A 29 -2.78 -9.69 20.48
N THR A 30 -3.40 -10.30 21.48
CA THR A 30 -4.78 -9.96 21.90
C THR A 30 -4.80 -8.49 22.32
N ARG A 31 -5.23 -7.60 21.42
CA ARG A 31 -5.40 -6.17 21.68
C ARG A 31 -6.88 -5.82 21.71
N ALA A 32 -7.27 -5.06 22.73
CA ALA A 32 -8.60 -4.47 22.81
C ALA A 32 -8.74 -3.43 21.69
N SER A 33 -9.88 -3.44 21.00
CA SER A 33 -10.24 -2.46 19.97
C SER A 33 -10.08 -1.05 20.55
N LYS A 34 -9.10 -0.29 20.05
CA LYS A 34 -8.87 1.08 20.48
C LYS A 34 -9.88 1.97 19.74
N GLU A 35 -10.74 2.67 20.48
CA GLU A 35 -11.64 3.64 19.87
C GLU A 35 -10.83 4.74 19.17
N PRO A 36 -11.24 5.17 17.95
CA PRO A 36 -10.57 6.24 17.24
C PRO A 36 -10.64 7.53 18.06
N SER A 37 -9.57 8.30 18.03
CA SER A 37 -9.61 9.65 18.60
C SER A 37 -10.61 10.54 17.83
N ALA A 38 -11.07 11.61 18.47
CA ALA A 38 -11.95 12.58 17.83
C ALA A 38 -11.33 13.20 16.57
N GLU A 39 -10.00 13.39 16.58
CA GLU A 39 -9.24 13.93 15.46
C GLU A 39 -9.16 12.94 14.28
N GLU A 40 -8.88 11.65 14.56
CA GLU A 40 -8.89 10.59 13.53
C GLU A 40 -10.28 10.44 12.89
N SER A 41 -11.34 10.47 13.71
CA SER A 41 -12.72 10.36 13.23
C SER A 41 -13.10 11.55 12.34
N ALA A 42 -12.74 12.77 12.73
CA ALA A 42 -12.97 13.96 11.94
C ALA A 42 -12.24 13.90 10.59
N LEU A 43 -10.98 13.44 10.59
CA LEU A 43 -10.18 13.28 9.38
C LEU A 43 -10.82 12.27 8.41
N ARG A 44 -11.28 11.12 8.91
CA ARG A 44 -11.97 10.10 8.10
C ARG A 44 -13.26 10.67 7.49
N ASP A 45 -14.05 11.39 8.28
CA ASP A 45 -15.33 11.93 7.83
C ASP A 45 -15.13 13.06 6.80
N GLU A 46 -14.09 13.88 6.96
CA GLU A 46 -13.68 14.88 5.98
C GLU A 46 -13.21 14.22 4.68
N PHE A 47 -12.36 13.19 4.75
CA PHE A 47 -11.91 12.43 3.59
C PHE A 47 -13.10 11.83 2.81
N LYS A 48 -14.07 11.26 3.53
CA LYS A 48 -15.31 10.72 2.95
C LYS A 48 -16.16 11.82 2.31
N SER A 49 -16.33 12.96 2.98
CA SER A 49 -17.06 14.10 2.44
C SER A 49 -16.40 14.63 1.16
N LEU A 50 -15.07 14.74 1.16
CA LEU A 50 -14.30 15.22 0.01
C LEU A 50 -14.46 14.28 -1.19
N PHE A 51 -14.29 12.97 -0.98
CA PHE A 51 -14.50 12.00 -2.05
C PHE A 51 -15.93 12.09 -2.62
N MET A 52 -16.95 12.11 -1.76
CA MET A 52 -18.35 12.18 -2.20
C MET A 52 -18.70 13.49 -2.94
N SER A 53 -17.94 14.56 -2.71
CA SER A 53 -18.07 15.82 -3.43
C SER A 53 -17.36 15.85 -4.79
N THR A 54 -16.56 14.82 -5.10
CA THR A 54 -15.80 14.71 -6.34
C THR A 54 -16.77 14.53 -7.49
N ASN A 55 -16.72 15.40 -8.49
CA ASN A 55 -17.52 15.29 -9.70
C ASN A 55 -16.98 14.16 -10.58
N LEU A 56 -17.41 12.95 -10.26
CA LEU A 56 -17.27 11.75 -11.09
C LEU A 56 -18.56 11.45 -11.85
N ASP A 57 -19.48 12.41 -11.97
CA ASP A 57 -20.76 12.18 -12.62
C ASP A 57 -20.60 11.94 -14.12
N HIS A 58 -19.56 12.49 -14.76
CA HIS A 58 -19.21 12.12 -16.14
C HIS A 58 -18.85 10.65 -16.27
N VAL A 59 -18.40 9.98 -15.21
CA VAL A 59 -18.19 8.53 -15.22
C VAL A 59 -19.53 7.81 -15.19
N LYS A 60 -20.43 8.25 -14.31
CA LYS A 60 -21.80 7.71 -14.22
C LYS A 60 -22.56 7.90 -15.54
N GLU A 61 -22.31 9.02 -16.23
CA GLU A 61 -22.96 9.41 -17.49
C GLU A 61 -22.27 8.87 -18.75
N ALA A 62 -20.94 8.71 -18.77
CA ALA A 62 -20.21 8.21 -19.93
C ALA A 62 -20.57 6.76 -20.29
N TRP A 63 -21.30 6.07 -19.42
CA TRP A 63 -21.63 4.66 -19.53
C TRP A 63 -23.13 4.46 -19.43
N ILE A 64 -23.85 4.85 -20.48
CA ILE A 64 -25.19 4.30 -20.76
C ILE A 64 -25.00 3.16 -21.76
N ILE A 65 -24.80 1.94 -21.25
CA ILE A 65 -24.93 0.76 -22.11
C ILE A 65 -26.43 0.55 -22.33
N ARG A 66 -26.90 0.66 -23.57
CA ARG A 66 -28.19 0.10 -23.95
C ARG A 66 -28.00 -1.40 -24.05
N ASN A 67 -28.53 -2.16 -23.09
CA ASN A 67 -28.61 -3.60 -23.24
C ASN A 67 -29.53 -3.95 -24.44
N PRO A 68 -29.50 -5.20 -24.96
CA PRO A 68 -30.37 -5.64 -26.05
C PRO A 68 -31.88 -5.45 -25.79
N TRP A 69 -32.26 -5.20 -24.53
CA TRP A 69 -33.62 -4.96 -24.07
C TRP A 69 -33.95 -3.47 -23.86
N GLY A 70 -33.06 -2.55 -24.24
CA GLY A 70 -33.29 -1.11 -24.24
C GLY A 70 -33.17 -0.38 -22.89
N LYS A 71 -32.70 -1.04 -21.82
CA LYS A 71 -32.47 -0.41 -20.51
C LYS A 71 -31.05 0.18 -20.47
N ALA A 72 -30.94 1.43 -20.03
CA ALA A 72 -29.69 2.07 -19.70
C ALA A 72 -29.11 1.41 -18.44
N ILE A 73 -27.92 0.85 -18.54
CA ILE A 73 -27.14 0.34 -17.41
C ILE A 73 -26.14 1.45 -17.06
N GLY A 74 -26.31 2.12 -15.91
CA GLY A 74 -25.41 3.18 -15.45
C GLY A 74 -24.37 2.62 -14.49
N THR A 75 -23.12 3.06 -14.59
CA THR A 75 -22.06 2.67 -13.64
C THR A 75 -22.38 3.13 -12.21
N ASN A 76 -22.23 2.24 -11.24
CA ASN A 76 -22.30 2.61 -9.83
C ASN A 76 -20.88 2.69 -9.25
N ILE A 77 -20.58 3.82 -8.59
CA ILE A 77 -19.31 4.02 -7.90
C ILE A 77 -19.63 4.04 -6.42
N ARG A 78 -19.14 3.04 -5.69
CA ARG A 78 -19.21 3.02 -4.23
C ARG A 78 -17.88 3.44 -3.64
N PHE A 79 -17.97 4.11 -2.49
CA PHE A 79 -16.81 4.54 -1.75
C PHE A 79 -17.00 4.35 -0.26
N GLU A 80 -16.01 3.73 0.36
CA GLU A 80 -15.90 3.56 1.80
C GLU A 80 -14.56 4.06 2.30
N ALA A 81 -14.56 4.64 3.50
CA ALA A 81 -13.36 5.12 4.18
C ALA A 81 -13.20 4.40 5.52
N TYR A 82 -12.05 3.78 5.71
CA TYR A 82 -11.69 3.00 6.89
C TYR A 82 -10.49 3.62 7.61
N LEU A 83 -10.44 3.36 8.92
CA LEU A 83 -9.24 3.55 9.72
C LEU A 83 -8.82 2.18 10.23
N ILE A 84 -7.62 1.76 9.89
CA ILE A 84 -7.01 0.52 10.37
C ILE A 84 -6.03 0.92 11.47
N HIS A 85 -6.48 0.82 12.71
CA HIS A 85 -5.64 1.09 13.86
C HIS A 85 -4.58 0.01 14.05
N ASP A 86 -3.45 0.36 14.66
CA ASP A 86 -2.34 -0.55 14.90
C ASP A 86 -1.93 -1.33 13.66
N ALA A 87 -1.93 -0.66 12.50
CA ALA A 87 -1.54 -1.25 11.23
C ALA A 87 -0.13 -1.87 11.35
N LEU A 88 0.10 -2.97 10.65
CA LEU A 88 1.36 -3.70 10.62
C LEU A 88 2.39 -2.98 9.73
N ILE A 89 2.61 -1.70 10.01
CA ILE A 89 3.56 -0.80 9.35
C ILE A 89 4.67 -0.40 10.32
N PRO A 90 5.89 -0.11 9.82
CA PRO A 90 6.99 0.29 10.69
C PRO A 90 6.65 1.57 11.49
N PRO A 91 6.93 1.61 12.80
CA PRO A 91 6.64 2.77 13.64
C PRO A 91 7.40 4.03 13.19
N LEU A 92 6.76 5.20 13.32
CA LEU A 92 7.44 6.50 13.23
C LEU A 92 7.77 7.09 14.62
N GLU A 93 7.31 6.45 15.69
CA GLU A 93 7.49 6.96 17.05
C GLU A 93 8.93 6.81 17.55
N VAL A 94 9.31 7.74 18.42
CA VAL A 94 10.58 7.79 19.15
C VAL A 94 10.47 6.86 20.35
N ASP A 95 10.94 5.63 20.21
CA ASP A 95 11.27 4.84 21.39
C ASP A 95 12.40 5.58 22.13
N ALA A 96 12.21 5.87 23.41
CA ALA A 96 13.25 6.47 24.24
C ALA A 96 14.30 5.39 24.58
N PRO A 97 15.53 5.45 24.03
CA PRO A 97 16.58 4.53 24.42
C PRO A 97 17.18 4.94 25.76
N SER A 98 17.69 3.97 26.49
CA SER A 98 18.59 4.19 27.61
C SER A 98 19.90 4.80 27.09
N GLU A 99 20.21 6.02 27.51
CA GLU A 99 21.47 6.73 27.20
C GLU A 99 22.70 6.07 27.89
N SER A 100 23.11 4.89 27.42
CA SER A 100 24.36 4.26 27.88
C SER A 100 25.16 3.74 26.67
N GLY A 101 25.91 4.63 26.03
CA GLY A 101 26.85 4.29 24.95
C GLY A 101 28.30 4.43 25.40
N ASP A 102 29.19 3.62 24.80
CA ASP A 102 30.63 3.58 25.14
C ASP A 102 31.50 4.40 24.17
N ARG A 103 30.92 4.91 23.07
CA ARG A 103 31.63 5.64 22.01
C ARG A 103 30.86 6.88 21.56
N ASP A 104 31.57 7.99 21.40
CA ASP A 104 31.07 9.21 20.78
C ASP A 104 31.20 9.13 19.24
N LEU A 105 30.13 9.49 18.52
CA LEU A 105 30.09 9.61 17.07
C LEU A 105 29.56 10.99 16.68
N GLU A 106 30.27 11.68 15.79
CA GLU A 106 29.86 12.97 15.25
C GLU A 106 28.89 12.76 14.07
N VAL A 107 27.75 13.44 14.09
CA VAL A 107 26.74 13.35 13.03
C VAL A 107 26.53 14.71 12.40
N THR A 108 26.93 14.82 11.14
CA THR A 108 26.73 16.03 10.34
C THR A 108 25.34 15.99 9.72
N THR A 109 24.51 16.98 10.05
CA THR A 109 23.20 17.15 9.43
C THR A 109 23.30 18.08 8.21
N MET A 110 22.30 18.05 7.33
CA MET A 110 22.23 18.98 6.17
C MET A 110 22.23 20.46 6.56
N ASN A 111 21.92 20.79 7.81
CA ASN A 111 21.95 22.16 8.32
C ASN A 111 23.38 22.64 8.65
N GLY A 112 24.38 21.76 8.53
CA GLY A 112 25.80 22.07 8.72
C GLY A 112 26.28 22.08 10.18
N GLU A 113 25.37 21.94 11.15
CA GLU A 113 25.74 21.82 12.57
C GLU A 113 25.97 20.34 12.93
N PRO A 114 27.19 19.95 13.37
CA PRO A 114 27.47 18.61 13.82
C PRO A 114 26.87 18.36 15.21
N VAL A 115 26.29 17.18 15.40
CA VAL A 115 25.76 16.72 16.69
C VAL A 115 26.49 15.47 17.11
N THR A 116 27.05 15.46 18.32
CA THR A 116 27.69 14.27 18.88
C THR A 116 26.66 13.40 19.59
N ILE A 117 26.64 12.11 19.26
CA ILE A 117 25.80 11.11 19.93
C ILE A 117 26.65 10.00 20.54
N GLN A 118 26.14 9.37 21.58
CA GLN A 118 26.77 8.19 22.19
C GLN A 118 26.10 6.92 21.69
N ILE A 119 26.90 5.93 21.28
CA ILE A 119 26.43 4.66 20.74
C ILE A 119 27.05 3.51 21.52
N ALA A 120 26.23 2.52 21.88
CA ALA A 120 26.67 1.31 22.55
C ALA A 120 27.19 0.26 21.54
N SER A 121 28.11 -0.60 21.98
CA SER A 121 28.51 -1.78 21.19
C SER A 121 27.37 -2.82 21.20
N PRO A 122 27.02 -3.45 20.06
CA PRO A 122 27.63 -3.31 18.73
C PRO A 122 27.19 -2.02 18.02
N TYR A 123 28.13 -1.34 17.34
CA TYR A 123 27.92 -0.08 16.60
C TYR A 123 27.07 -0.24 15.33
N LEU A 124 25.91 -0.86 15.46
CA LEU A 124 24.95 -1.07 14.38
C LEU A 124 24.33 0.25 13.96
N VAL A 125 24.03 0.37 12.67
CA VAL A 125 23.34 1.53 12.10
C VAL A 125 21.96 1.71 12.74
N SER A 126 21.25 0.62 13.04
CA SER A 126 20.00 0.67 13.81
C SER A 126 20.17 1.38 15.17
N SER A 127 21.23 1.08 15.93
CA SER A 127 21.54 1.76 17.20
C SER A 127 21.85 3.26 17.02
N VAL A 128 22.56 3.60 15.93
CA VAL A 128 22.86 5.00 15.57
C VAL A 128 21.56 5.75 15.27
N LYS A 129 20.66 5.14 14.49
CA LYS A 129 19.37 5.74 14.13
C LYS A 129 18.48 5.98 15.35
N THR A 130 18.40 5.02 16.27
CA THR A 130 17.67 5.17 17.54
C THR A 130 18.24 6.31 18.39
N SER A 131 19.57 6.42 18.48
CA SER A 131 20.24 7.49 19.23
C SER A 131 19.99 8.87 18.60
N LEU A 132 20.06 8.97 17.27
CA LEU A 132 19.75 10.18 16.52
C LEU A 132 18.28 10.55 16.60
N GLN A 133 17.39 9.56 16.60
CA GLN A 133 15.96 9.79 16.72
C GLN A 133 15.63 10.49 18.03
N THR A 134 16.31 10.10 19.10
CA THR A 134 16.17 10.72 20.43
C THR A 134 16.72 12.15 20.44
N ARG A 135 17.87 12.37 19.81
CA ARG A 135 18.57 13.66 19.87
C ARG A 135 18.01 14.70 18.90
N LEU A 136 17.53 14.29 17.72
CA LEU A 136 17.09 15.16 16.65
C LEU A 136 15.58 15.09 16.40
N ALA A 137 14.85 14.23 17.11
CA ALA A 137 13.42 13.96 16.90
C ALA A 137 13.08 13.58 15.44
N VAL A 138 14.01 12.91 14.75
CA VAL A 138 13.80 12.41 13.38
C VAL A 138 13.51 10.90 13.45
N PRO A 139 12.36 10.40 12.98
CA PRO A 139 12.06 8.96 13.03
C PRO A 139 13.14 8.11 12.36
N SER A 140 13.55 6.99 12.96
CA SER A 140 14.62 6.10 12.41
C SER A 140 14.39 5.72 10.94
N LEU A 141 13.12 5.52 10.58
CA LEU A 141 12.69 5.21 9.22
C LEU A 141 12.95 6.34 8.20
N MET A 142 13.03 7.59 8.67
CA MET A 142 13.34 8.77 7.87
C MET A 142 14.83 9.11 7.91
N GLN A 143 15.68 8.28 8.53
CA GLN A 143 17.11 8.54 8.63
C GLN A 143 17.88 7.70 7.62
N LYS A 144 18.70 8.37 6.81
CA LYS A 144 19.76 7.74 6.00
C LYS A 144 21.11 8.14 6.56
N ILE A 145 21.89 7.12 6.93
CA ILE A 145 23.23 7.30 7.48
C ILE A 145 24.24 7.04 6.37
N LEU A 146 25.09 8.02 6.10
CA LEU A 146 26.14 7.92 5.10
C LEU A 146 27.51 8.00 5.73
N VAL A 147 28.41 7.16 5.22
CA VAL A 147 29.85 7.23 5.48
C VAL A 147 30.52 7.62 4.17
N GLY A 148 30.97 8.87 4.09
CA GLY A 148 31.37 9.47 2.81
C GLY A 148 30.19 9.51 1.85
N GLU A 149 30.29 8.77 0.75
CA GLU A 149 29.24 8.67 -0.28
C GLU A 149 28.41 7.37 -0.18
N LYS A 150 28.75 6.47 0.75
CA LYS A 150 28.06 5.18 0.91
C LYS A 150 26.93 5.29 1.93
N GLU A 151 25.71 4.99 1.51
CA GLU A 151 24.57 4.74 2.41
C GLU A 151 24.74 3.38 3.11
N LEU A 152 24.58 3.35 4.43
CA LEU A 152 24.63 2.12 5.23
C LEU A 152 23.23 1.60 5.56
N GLN A 153 23.06 0.29 5.53
CA GLN A 153 21.83 -0.42 5.91
C GLN A 153 21.77 -0.67 7.43
N ASP A 154 20.57 -0.88 7.97
CA ASP A 154 20.34 -1.00 9.43
C ASP A 154 21.08 -2.18 10.09
N SER A 155 21.37 -3.22 9.31
CA SER A 155 22.12 -4.42 9.73
C SER A 155 23.65 -4.25 9.64
N GLU A 156 24.15 -3.19 8.99
CA GLU A 156 25.58 -2.92 8.92
C GLU A 156 26.10 -2.27 10.21
N CYS A 157 27.39 -2.48 10.50
CA CYS A 157 28.08 -1.74 11.54
C CYS A 157 28.74 -0.50 10.96
N VAL A 158 28.74 0.60 11.72
CA VAL A 158 29.60 1.75 11.42
C VAL A 158 31.07 1.30 11.56
N PRO A 159 31.92 1.51 10.53
CA PRO A 159 33.32 1.11 10.61
C PRO A 159 34.04 1.69 11.84
N GLY A 160 34.92 0.89 12.45
CA GLY A 160 35.59 1.26 13.71
C GLY A 160 36.53 2.47 13.60
N ASP A 161 36.98 2.78 12.38
CA ASP A 161 37.85 3.89 12.03
C ASP A 161 37.09 5.19 11.69
N VAL A 162 35.76 5.11 11.55
CA VAL A 162 34.91 6.25 11.19
C VAL A 162 34.34 6.90 12.45
N ASN A 163 34.70 8.15 12.72
CA ASN A 163 34.21 8.93 13.86
C ASN A 163 33.15 9.98 13.48
N SER A 164 32.88 10.15 12.18
CA SER A 164 31.83 11.05 11.69
C SER A 164 30.98 10.40 10.61
N VAL A 165 29.67 10.65 10.66
CA VAL A 165 28.70 10.19 9.65
C VAL A 165 27.80 11.35 9.23
N THR A 166 27.21 11.26 8.05
CA THR A 166 26.25 12.24 7.56
C THR A 166 24.84 11.70 7.71
N LEU A 167 23.94 12.49 8.29
CA LEU A 167 22.51 12.19 8.35
C LEU A 167 21.77 12.94 7.23
N LEU A 168 21.14 12.17 6.33
CA LEU A 168 20.15 12.69 5.39
C LEU A 168 18.74 12.34 5.88
N ARG A 169 17.84 13.33 5.84
CA ARG A 169 16.41 13.10 6.06
C ARG A 169 15.80 12.54 4.79
N SER A 170 15.19 11.38 4.90
CA SER A 170 14.42 10.74 3.83
C SER A 170 12.94 10.97 4.02
N GLU A 171 12.20 10.83 2.92
CA GLU A 171 10.75 10.73 2.97
C GLU A 171 10.34 9.45 3.70
N VAL A 172 9.15 9.48 4.32
CA VAL A 172 8.56 8.28 4.91
C VAL A 172 8.40 7.25 3.78
N PRO A 173 8.87 6.01 3.92
CA PRO A 173 8.67 5.00 2.89
C PRO A 173 7.18 4.74 2.71
N ARG A 174 6.78 4.43 1.48
CA ARG A 174 5.40 4.06 1.17
C ARG A 174 5.06 2.74 1.85
N VAL A 175 3.78 2.60 2.21
CA VAL A 175 3.22 1.33 2.68
C VAL A 175 3.39 0.31 1.56
N THR A 176 4.01 -0.83 1.83
CA THR A 176 4.15 -1.89 0.82
C THR A 176 2.84 -2.66 0.65
N THR A 177 2.67 -3.35 -0.48
CA THR A 177 1.52 -4.24 -0.71
C THR A 177 1.36 -5.23 0.44
N LEU A 178 2.44 -5.90 0.85
CA LEU A 178 2.38 -6.89 1.93
C LEU A 178 1.93 -6.26 3.26
N GLN A 179 2.49 -5.10 3.62
CA GLN A 179 2.09 -4.39 4.84
C GLN A 179 0.62 -3.98 4.81
N PHE A 180 0.13 -3.51 3.66
CA PHE A 180 -1.27 -3.17 3.49
C PHE A 180 -2.17 -4.41 3.66
N LEU A 181 -1.85 -5.51 2.99
CA LEU A 181 -2.61 -6.77 3.06
C LEU A 181 -2.61 -7.38 4.47
N GLU A 182 -1.46 -7.40 5.13
CA GLU A 182 -1.35 -7.89 6.51
C GLU A 182 -2.13 -6.99 7.47
N SER A 183 -2.05 -5.67 7.32
CA SER A 183 -2.81 -4.71 8.13
C SER A 183 -4.32 -4.89 7.95
N MET A 184 -4.76 -5.12 6.71
CA MET A 184 -6.14 -5.49 6.43
C MET A 184 -6.49 -6.75 7.21
N ALA A 185 -5.85 -7.90 6.91
CA ALA A 185 -6.19 -9.20 7.47
C ALA A 185 -6.24 -9.25 9.01
N PHE A 186 -5.31 -8.55 9.68
CA PHE A 186 -5.11 -8.70 11.13
C PHE A 186 -5.64 -7.56 11.99
N CYS A 187 -5.84 -6.37 11.45
CA CYS A 187 -6.16 -5.19 12.26
C CYS A 187 -7.59 -4.67 12.05
N VAL A 188 -8.35 -5.25 11.11
CA VAL A 188 -9.79 -4.97 10.97
C VAL A 188 -10.57 -6.01 11.79
N ASP A 189 -11.39 -5.51 12.71
CA ASP A 189 -12.12 -6.34 13.67
C ASP A 189 -13.48 -6.83 13.15
N ASP A 190 -14.11 -6.07 12.25
CA ASP A 190 -15.38 -6.44 11.61
C ASP A 190 -15.31 -6.22 10.10
N TRP A 191 -15.58 -7.29 9.37
CA TRP A 191 -15.57 -7.33 7.92
C TRP A 191 -16.97 -7.31 7.32
N LYS A 192 -18.02 -7.50 8.13
CA LYS A 192 -19.38 -7.63 7.64
C LYS A 192 -19.83 -6.35 6.96
N ASP A 193 -20.41 -6.52 5.77
CA ASP A 193 -20.97 -5.43 4.96
C ASP A 193 -19.95 -4.32 4.65
N THR A 194 -18.67 -4.70 4.55
CA THR A 194 -17.61 -3.82 4.07
C THR A 194 -17.36 -4.07 2.59
N LEU A 195 -16.87 -3.05 1.87
CA LEU A 195 -16.36 -3.19 0.51
C LEU A 195 -15.31 -4.31 0.39
N PHE A 196 -14.57 -4.62 1.47
CA PHE A 196 -13.68 -5.76 1.52
C PHE A 196 -14.40 -7.10 1.47
N SER A 197 -15.49 -7.27 2.24
CA SER A 197 -16.32 -8.48 2.14
C SER A 197 -17.02 -8.60 0.79
N HIS A 198 -17.43 -7.48 0.20
CA HIS A 198 -17.96 -7.47 -1.17
C HIS A 198 -16.89 -7.91 -2.17
N TRP A 199 -15.67 -7.36 -2.05
CA TRP A 199 -14.53 -7.77 -2.87
C TRP A 199 -14.18 -9.27 -2.70
N TYR A 200 -14.26 -9.82 -1.49
CA TYR A 200 -14.06 -11.27 -1.29
C TYR A 200 -15.16 -12.09 -1.97
N HIS A 201 -16.43 -11.75 -1.73
CA HIS A 201 -17.56 -12.48 -2.29
C HIS A 201 -17.56 -12.43 -3.82
N PHE A 202 -17.10 -11.32 -4.37
CA PHE A 202 -16.79 -11.13 -5.77
C PHE A 202 -15.72 -12.11 -6.26
N ASP A 203 -14.52 -12.07 -5.67
CA ASP A 203 -13.36 -12.83 -6.17
C ASP A 203 -13.52 -14.36 -6.00
N SER A 204 -14.12 -14.79 -4.89
CA SER A 204 -14.20 -16.20 -4.52
C SER A 204 -15.52 -16.87 -4.92
N CYS A 205 -16.38 -16.19 -5.70
CA CYS A 205 -17.61 -16.69 -6.33
C CYS A 205 -18.23 -17.92 -5.62
N TYR A 206 -19.21 -17.70 -4.74
CA TYR A 206 -19.93 -18.72 -3.97
C TYR A 206 -19.22 -19.34 -2.75
N GLU A 207 -17.98 -18.96 -2.46
CA GLU A 207 -17.35 -19.34 -1.19
C GLU A 207 -17.83 -18.48 -0.01
N PRO A 208 -18.04 -19.08 1.17
CA PRO A 208 -18.34 -18.31 2.37
C PRO A 208 -17.13 -17.48 2.78
N PHE A 209 -17.37 -16.24 3.23
CA PHE A 209 -16.31 -15.37 3.73
C PHE A 209 -15.50 -16.08 4.84
N PRO A 210 -14.15 -16.04 4.83
CA PRO A 210 -13.37 -16.83 5.76
C PRO A 210 -13.62 -16.37 7.19
N ASP A 211 -13.84 -17.33 8.10
CA ASP A 211 -14.13 -17.07 9.51
C ASP A 211 -12.86 -16.84 10.36
N SER A 212 -11.68 -16.97 9.75
CA SER A 212 -10.39 -16.83 10.41
C SER A 212 -9.48 -15.81 9.70
N LYS A 213 -8.69 -15.06 10.49
CA LYS A 213 -7.69 -14.11 9.97
C LYS A 213 -6.66 -14.78 9.06
N ALA A 214 -6.33 -16.06 9.31
CA ALA A 214 -5.42 -16.84 8.48
C ALA A 214 -6.02 -17.11 7.07
N GLY A 215 -7.30 -17.49 6.99
CA GLY A 215 -7.97 -17.67 5.70
C GLY A 215 -8.11 -16.36 4.93
N ILE A 216 -8.39 -15.25 5.63
CA ILE A 216 -8.41 -13.91 5.02
C ILE A 216 -7.04 -13.54 4.47
N LEU A 217 -5.95 -13.77 5.22
CA LEU A 217 -4.59 -13.50 4.76
C LEU A 217 -4.21 -14.38 3.56
N GLU A 218 -4.57 -15.67 3.59
CA GLU A 218 -4.30 -16.60 2.49
C GLU A 218 -4.97 -16.11 1.19
N TRP A 219 -6.24 -15.71 1.26
CA TRP A 219 -6.95 -15.10 0.14
C TRP A 219 -6.32 -13.78 -0.29
N LEU A 220 -6.02 -12.85 0.63
CA LEU A 220 -5.37 -11.59 0.28
C LEU A 220 -4.01 -11.78 -0.39
N SER A 221 -3.29 -12.84 -0.01
CA SER A 221 -1.98 -13.17 -0.57
C SER A 221 -2.05 -13.57 -2.05
N THR A 222 -3.21 -13.97 -2.58
CA THR A 222 -3.40 -14.16 -4.02
C THR A 222 -3.31 -12.84 -4.78
N HIS A 223 -3.48 -11.70 -4.09
CA HIS A 223 -3.44 -10.35 -4.62
C HIS A 223 -2.13 -9.60 -4.33
N LYS A 224 -1.08 -10.30 -3.91
CA LYS A 224 0.25 -9.70 -3.62
C LYS A 224 0.88 -8.97 -4.81
N ASP A 225 0.45 -9.30 -6.03
CA ASP A 225 0.93 -8.72 -7.29
C ASP A 225 0.07 -7.51 -7.73
N MET A 226 -0.78 -6.97 -6.86
CA MET A 226 -1.52 -5.73 -7.12
C MET A 226 -0.58 -4.59 -7.50
N LYS A 227 -1.02 -3.75 -8.44
CA LYS A 227 -0.22 -2.61 -8.88
C LYS A 227 -0.24 -1.55 -7.78
N HIS A 228 0.95 -1.21 -7.29
CA HIS A 228 1.16 -0.20 -6.26
C HIS A 228 1.91 0.99 -6.84
N THR A 229 1.31 2.18 -6.74
CA THR A 229 1.91 3.45 -7.19
C THR A 229 1.76 4.53 -6.13
N ALA A 230 2.44 5.66 -6.32
CA ALA A 230 2.12 6.87 -5.55
C ALA A 230 0.67 7.27 -5.83
N PHE A 231 -0.02 7.84 -4.85
CA PHE A 231 -1.26 8.54 -5.13
C PHE A 231 -0.93 9.88 -5.79
N THR A 232 -1.25 9.99 -7.08
CA THR A 232 -1.27 11.25 -7.82
C THR A 232 -2.57 11.31 -8.62
N ALA A 233 -3.04 12.50 -8.95
CA ALA A 233 -4.24 12.65 -9.79
C ALA A 233 -4.08 11.92 -11.13
N GLU A 234 -2.90 12.02 -11.75
CA GLU A 234 -2.56 11.27 -12.95
C GLU A 234 -2.67 9.75 -12.76
N ASN A 235 -2.03 9.19 -11.71
CA ASN A 235 -2.07 7.74 -11.47
C ASN A 235 -3.49 7.27 -11.19
N PHE A 236 -4.26 8.02 -10.40
CA PHE A 236 -5.66 7.69 -10.10
C PHE A 236 -6.51 7.67 -11.36
N LEU A 237 -6.43 8.73 -12.19
CA LEU A 237 -7.19 8.82 -13.44
C LEU A 237 -6.75 7.76 -14.45
N GLN A 238 -5.45 7.43 -14.54
CA GLN A 238 -4.97 6.33 -15.38
C GLN A 238 -5.52 4.97 -14.92
N SER A 239 -5.55 4.70 -13.62
CA SER A 239 -6.19 3.50 -13.07
C SER A 239 -7.66 3.43 -13.41
N PHE A 240 -8.32 4.57 -13.30
CA PHE A 240 -9.73 4.73 -13.64
C PHE A 240 -9.99 4.45 -15.12
N ASN A 241 -9.17 5.01 -16.02
CA ASN A 241 -9.20 4.70 -17.45
C ASN A 241 -8.94 3.22 -17.75
N GLY A 242 -8.03 2.59 -17.01
CA GLY A 242 -7.79 1.14 -17.12
C GLY A 242 -9.08 0.33 -16.89
N TRP A 243 -9.84 0.67 -15.86
CA TRP A 243 -11.13 0.05 -15.58
C TRP A 243 -12.17 0.33 -16.67
N LEU A 244 -12.30 1.59 -17.09
CA LEU A 244 -13.23 1.98 -18.15
C LEU A 244 -12.94 1.23 -19.46
N VAL A 245 -11.67 1.04 -19.80
CA VAL A 245 -11.26 0.26 -20.99
C VAL A 245 -11.60 -1.21 -20.85
N THR A 246 -11.42 -1.81 -19.67
CA THR A 246 -11.88 -3.18 -19.40
C THR A 246 -13.39 -3.30 -19.60
N CYS A 247 -14.17 -2.33 -19.14
CA CYS A 247 -15.62 -2.29 -19.38
C CYS A 247 -15.96 -2.21 -20.88
N GLN A 248 -15.23 -1.40 -21.66
CA GLN A 248 -15.44 -1.28 -23.11
C GLN A 248 -15.12 -2.59 -23.82
N PHE A 249 -14.01 -3.23 -23.43
CA PHE A 249 -13.58 -4.52 -23.97
C PHE A 249 -14.69 -5.56 -23.84
N LEU A 250 -15.29 -5.69 -22.66
CA LEU A 250 -16.34 -6.67 -22.41
C LEU A 250 -17.62 -6.38 -23.18
N ARG A 251 -17.94 -5.10 -23.35
CA ARG A 251 -19.09 -4.69 -24.17
C ARG A 251 -18.94 -5.17 -25.61
N GLU A 252 -17.75 -5.02 -26.21
CA GLU A 252 -17.50 -5.50 -27.57
C GLU A 252 -17.65 -7.03 -27.66
N ILE A 253 -17.12 -7.76 -26.68
CA ILE A 253 -17.27 -9.23 -26.61
C ILE A 253 -18.75 -9.62 -26.50
N ARG A 254 -19.52 -9.02 -25.58
CA ARG A 254 -20.96 -9.30 -25.39
C ARG A 254 -21.80 -8.93 -26.61
N ALA A 255 -21.37 -7.94 -27.39
CA ALA A 255 -22.02 -7.56 -28.65
C ALA A 255 -21.73 -8.54 -29.80
N GLY A 256 -20.96 -9.60 -29.55
CA GLY A 256 -20.50 -10.54 -30.58
C GLY A 256 -19.38 -9.97 -31.45
N GLY A 257 -18.73 -8.90 -31.00
CA GLY A 257 -17.55 -8.32 -31.65
C GLY A 257 -16.32 -9.21 -31.50
N GLU A 258 -15.35 -9.00 -32.36
CA GLU A 258 -14.03 -9.64 -32.21
C GLU A 258 -13.33 -9.11 -30.97
N ARG A 259 -12.53 -9.97 -30.31
CA ARG A 259 -11.74 -9.59 -29.15
C ARG A 259 -10.80 -8.44 -29.51
N PRO A 260 -10.91 -7.26 -28.86
CA PRO A 260 -10.01 -6.15 -29.11
C PRO A 260 -8.55 -6.56 -28.87
N ASN A 261 -7.66 -6.12 -29.75
CA ASN A 261 -6.23 -6.27 -29.57
C ASN A 261 -5.66 -5.18 -28.63
N GLU A 262 -4.39 -5.31 -28.24
CA GLU A 262 -3.75 -4.34 -27.32
C GLU A 262 -3.71 -2.91 -27.88
N GLU A 263 -3.54 -2.75 -29.20
CA GLU A 263 -3.51 -1.44 -29.86
C GLU A 263 -4.88 -0.74 -29.77
N GLN A 264 -5.98 -1.49 -29.93
CA GLN A 264 -7.33 -0.99 -29.75
C GLN A 264 -7.60 -0.59 -28.29
N MET A 265 -7.13 -1.41 -27.34
CA MET A 265 -7.28 -1.10 -25.91
C MET A 265 -6.47 0.15 -25.52
N GLU A 266 -5.25 0.30 -26.02
CA GLU A 266 -4.43 1.49 -25.79
C GLU A 266 -5.07 2.74 -26.39
N LYS A 267 -5.58 2.62 -27.62
CA LYS A 267 -6.32 3.71 -28.27
C LYS A 267 -7.51 4.17 -27.45
N TRP A 268 -8.28 3.24 -26.87
CA TRP A 268 -9.38 3.61 -25.96
C TRP A 268 -8.87 4.31 -24.69
N ARG A 269 -7.73 3.88 -24.13
CA ARG A 269 -7.13 4.58 -22.97
C ARG A 269 -6.76 6.01 -23.31
N GLU A 270 -6.21 6.26 -24.50
CA GLU A 270 -5.81 7.59 -24.97
C GLU A 270 -7.02 8.48 -25.31
N GLU A 271 -8.10 7.91 -25.83
CA GLU A 271 -9.33 8.66 -26.18
C GLU A 271 -10.16 9.06 -24.93
N MET A 272 -9.91 8.43 -23.77
CA MET A 272 -10.62 8.75 -22.53
C MET A 272 -10.10 10.04 -21.89
N VAL A 273 -10.81 11.13 -22.18
CA VAL A 273 -10.57 12.45 -21.59
C VAL A 273 -11.54 12.69 -20.44
N HIS A 274 -11.01 12.90 -19.24
CA HIS A 274 -11.81 13.33 -18.09
C HIS A 274 -12.10 14.84 -18.16
N PRO A 275 -13.31 15.30 -17.81
CA PRO A 275 -13.62 16.72 -17.70
C PRO A 275 -12.69 17.45 -16.73
N GLU A 276 -12.42 18.73 -17.00
CA GLU A 276 -11.58 19.55 -16.12
C GLU A 276 -12.09 19.61 -14.67
N ALA A 277 -13.41 19.59 -14.48
CA ALA A 277 -14.01 19.59 -13.15
C ALA A 277 -13.57 18.36 -12.32
N SER A 278 -13.59 17.18 -12.95
CA SER A 278 -13.20 15.92 -12.34
C SER A 278 -11.71 15.85 -12.04
N GLN A 279 -10.88 16.35 -12.96
CA GLN A 279 -9.44 16.47 -12.74
C GLN A 279 -9.16 17.35 -11.51
N ARG A 280 -9.79 18.53 -11.43
CA ARG A 280 -9.65 19.44 -10.29
C ARG A 280 -10.11 18.81 -8.97
N ASP A 281 -11.16 18.00 -8.99
CA ASP A 281 -11.63 17.35 -7.76
C ASP A 281 -10.71 16.21 -7.30
N VAL A 282 -10.14 15.43 -8.23
CA VAL A 282 -9.09 14.45 -7.90
C VAL A 282 -7.81 15.14 -7.42
N GLU A 283 -7.46 16.30 -7.96
CA GLU A 283 -6.35 17.13 -7.46
C GLU A 283 -6.60 17.63 -6.02
N LYS A 284 -7.83 18.00 -5.66
CA LYS A 284 -8.18 18.32 -4.27
C LYS A 284 -8.01 17.11 -3.35
N LEU A 285 -8.42 15.93 -3.82
CA LEU A 285 -8.24 14.67 -3.08
C LEU A 285 -6.75 14.37 -2.86
N GLN A 286 -5.93 14.57 -3.90
CA GLN A 286 -4.47 14.47 -3.78
C GLN A 286 -3.92 15.46 -2.75
N GLY A 287 -4.29 16.74 -2.84
CA GLY A 287 -3.85 17.78 -1.91
C GLY A 287 -4.20 17.45 -0.46
N PHE A 288 -5.43 16.96 -0.22
CA PHE A 288 -5.86 16.49 1.10
C PHE A 288 -4.99 15.34 1.63
N LEU A 289 -4.72 14.32 0.79
CA LEU A 289 -3.89 13.19 1.19
C LEU A 289 -2.44 13.61 1.45
N GLU A 290 -1.87 14.53 0.67
CA GLU A 290 -0.52 15.08 0.89
C GLU A 290 -0.45 15.94 2.16
N GLU A 291 -1.52 16.69 2.47
CA GLU A 291 -1.63 17.52 3.67
C GLU A 291 -1.74 16.67 4.93
N HIS A 292 -2.54 15.62 4.93
CA HIS A 292 -2.88 14.88 6.14
C HIS A 292 -2.19 13.52 6.29
N CYS A 293 -1.62 12.96 5.23
CA CYS A 293 -0.97 11.66 5.25
C CYS A 293 0.51 11.73 4.90
N HIS A 294 1.26 10.77 5.43
CA HIS A 294 2.57 10.40 4.92
C HIS A 294 2.40 9.43 3.75
N SER A 295 3.09 9.72 2.65
CA SER A 295 3.34 8.80 1.54
C SER A 295 2.08 8.16 0.96
N PRO A 296 1.09 8.98 0.54
CA PRO A 296 -0.17 8.48 0.01
C PRO A 296 0.08 7.58 -1.20
N SER A 297 -0.62 6.45 -1.20
CA SER A 297 -0.40 5.32 -2.09
C SER A 297 -1.70 4.91 -2.75
N LEU A 298 -1.58 4.35 -3.95
CA LEU A 298 -2.68 3.82 -4.74
C LEU A 298 -2.42 2.34 -5.01
N PHE A 299 -3.34 1.47 -4.61
CA PHE A 299 -3.32 0.04 -4.91
C PHE A 299 -4.46 -0.30 -5.85
N GLN A 300 -4.15 -1.03 -6.91
CA GLN A 300 -5.10 -1.41 -7.95
C GLN A 300 -5.20 -2.92 -7.99
N VAL A 301 -6.39 -3.43 -7.72
CA VAL A 301 -6.71 -4.84 -7.90
C VAL A 301 -7.17 -5.04 -9.35
N TYR A 302 -6.65 -6.07 -10.01
CA TYR A 302 -6.94 -6.42 -11.41
C TYR A 302 -6.54 -5.40 -12.50
N PRO A 303 -5.32 -4.81 -12.47
CA PRO A 303 -4.92 -3.80 -13.45
C PRO A 303 -4.53 -4.38 -14.83
N SER A 304 -4.56 -5.71 -15.03
CA SER A 304 -3.93 -6.31 -16.20
C SER A 304 -4.76 -7.37 -16.92
N PRO A 305 -5.05 -7.18 -18.23
CA PRO A 305 -5.53 -8.25 -19.11
C PRO A 305 -4.44 -9.32 -19.42
N LYS A 306 -3.23 -9.18 -18.86
CA LYS A 306 -2.04 -9.97 -19.19
C LYS A 306 -1.84 -11.22 -18.33
N THR A 307 -2.83 -11.66 -17.57
CA THR A 307 -2.74 -12.95 -16.87
C THR A 307 -3.47 -14.01 -17.71
N PRO A 308 -2.81 -14.60 -18.74
CA PRO A 308 -3.41 -15.64 -19.55
C PRO A 308 -3.75 -16.83 -18.65
N GLY A 309 -5.05 -17.09 -18.44
CA GLY A 309 -5.53 -18.16 -17.57
C GLY A 309 -6.32 -17.67 -16.35
N TYR A 310 -6.28 -16.37 -16.01
CA TYR A 310 -7.35 -15.79 -15.18
C TYR A 310 -8.54 -15.55 -16.10
N THR A 311 -9.35 -16.59 -16.26
CA THR A 311 -10.76 -16.41 -16.56
C THR A 311 -11.29 -15.57 -15.41
N PHE A 312 -11.65 -14.31 -15.67
CA PHE A 312 -12.56 -13.60 -14.78
C PHE A 312 -13.68 -14.59 -14.44
N GLY A 313 -13.83 -14.89 -13.15
CA GLY A 313 -14.96 -15.68 -12.69
C GLY A 313 -16.19 -14.93 -13.16
N HIS A 314 -16.90 -15.52 -14.12
CA HIS A 314 -18.13 -15.00 -14.71
C HIS A 314 -17.99 -13.69 -15.54
N GLU A 315 -18.63 -13.65 -16.72
CA GLU A 315 -18.57 -12.48 -17.61
C GLU A 315 -19.32 -11.28 -17.02
N ASP A 316 -20.13 -11.50 -16.00
CA ASP A 316 -21.05 -10.63 -15.29
C ASP A 316 -20.44 -9.92 -14.07
N ASP A 317 -19.27 -10.37 -13.59
CA ASP A 317 -18.70 -9.93 -12.32
C ASP A 317 -17.39 -9.18 -12.57
N MET A 318 -17.47 -7.88 -12.88
CA MET A 318 -16.29 -7.06 -13.22
C MET A 318 -16.19 -5.80 -12.36
N ASP A 319 -16.04 -6.03 -11.06
CA ASP A 319 -15.81 -4.98 -10.08
C ASP A 319 -14.30 -4.80 -9.92
N ALA A 320 -13.81 -3.60 -10.26
CA ALA A 320 -12.45 -3.22 -9.90
C ALA A 320 -12.48 -2.51 -8.56
N VAL A 321 -11.49 -2.85 -7.73
CA VAL A 321 -11.27 -2.18 -6.46
C VAL A 321 -9.99 -1.38 -6.53
N ILE A 322 -10.12 -0.09 -6.25
CA ILE A 322 -9.01 0.85 -6.12
C ILE A 322 -8.92 1.25 -4.65
N PHE A 323 -7.77 1.03 -4.03
CA PHE A 323 -7.50 1.49 -2.66
C PHE A 323 -6.58 2.71 -2.66
N MET A 324 -7.02 3.76 -1.98
CA MET A 324 -6.25 4.95 -1.64
C MET A 324 -5.82 4.81 -0.20
N VAL A 325 -4.52 4.70 0.04
CA VAL A 325 -3.99 4.39 1.37
C VAL A 325 -3.03 5.48 1.79
N GLY A 326 -3.22 6.03 2.98
CA GLY A 326 -2.35 7.03 3.58
C GLY A 326 -2.11 6.73 5.05
N ARG A 327 -0.93 7.09 5.53
CA ARG A 327 -0.59 7.03 6.96
C ARG A 327 -0.86 8.41 7.59
N PRO A 328 -1.92 8.61 8.39
CA PRO A 328 -2.24 9.93 8.93
C PRO A 328 -1.07 10.52 9.75
N LYS A 329 -0.78 11.80 9.55
CA LYS A 329 0.27 12.52 10.30
C LYS A 329 -0.06 12.64 11.78
N VAL A 330 -1.35 12.74 12.11
CA VAL A 330 -1.88 12.84 13.48
C VAL A 330 -1.87 11.49 14.22
N ALA A 331 -1.90 10.38 13.46
CA ALA A 331 -1.89 9.03 13.99
C ALA A 331 -1.02 8.11 13.11
N PRO A 332 0.31 8.18 13.26
CA PRO A 332 1.23 7.45 12.41
C PRO A 332 1.05 5.92 12.46
N GLN A 333 0.44 5.33 13.48
CA GLN A 333 0.23 3.87 13.52
C GLN A 333 -1.10 3.42 12.93
N THR A 334 -1.88 4.36 12.40
CA THR A 334 -3.14 4.10 11.73
C THR A 334 -2.91 4.13 10.21
N LEU A 335 -3.64 3.31 9.45
CA LEU A 335 -3.81 3.51 8.01
C LEU A 335 -5.20 4.06 7.74
N MET A 336 -5.27 5.16 7.01
CA MET A 336 -6.50 5.64 6.41
C MET A 336 -6.63 5.02 5.02
N VAL A 337 -7.74 4.31 4.78
CA VAL A 337 -7.97 3.57 3.55
C VAL A 337 -9.28 4.06 2.93
N GLY A 338 -9.22 4.63 1.74
CA GLY A 338 -10.37 4.88 0.89
C GLY A 338 -10.49 3.77 -0.15
N ALA A 339 -11.55 3.00 -0.11
CA ALA A 339 -11.80 1.95 -1.10
C ALA A 339 -12.87 2.42 -2.07
N VAL A 340 -12.57 2.32 -3.37
CA VAL A 340 -13.48 2.63 -4.46
C VAL A 340 -13.82 1.33 -5.15
N GLU A 341 -15.11 1.00 -5.18
CA GLU A 341 -15.67 -0.14 -5.90
C GLU A 341 -16.41 0.41 -7.12
N LEU A 342 -16.05 -0.16 -8.27
CA LEU A 342 -16.59 0.25 -9.57
C LEU A 342 -17.49 -0.87 -10.07
N GLU A 343 -18.78 -0.79 -9.74
CA GLU A 343 -19.74 -1.83 -10.07
C GLU A 343 -20.21 -1.70 -11.53
N THR A 344 -20.07 -2.79 -12.29
CA THR A 344 -20.85 -2.95 -13.52
C THR A 344 -22.22 -3.53 -13.16
N PRO A 345 -23.35 -2.86 -13.42
CA PRO A 345 -24.62 -3.39 -12.97
C PRO A 345 -24.96 -4.69 -13.70
N ILE A 346 -25.37 -5.67 -12.90
CA ILE A 346 -25.83 -6.98 -13.38
C ILE A 346 -27.13 -6.76 -14.17
N ALA A 347 -27.18 -7.31 -15.38
CA ALA A 347 -28.36 -7.24 -16.24
C ALA A 347 -29.46 -8.15 -15.68
N GLY A 348 -30.27 -7.67 -14.74
CA GLY A 348 -31.34 -8.49 -14.16
C GLY A 348 -32.24 -7.84 -13.11
N GLU A 349 -31.85 -6.75 -12.47
CA GLU A 349 -32.67 -6.01 -11.50
C GLU A 349 -33.36 -4.77 -12.10
#